data_AF-A0A961LG74-F1
#
_entry.id   AF-A0A961LG74-F1
#
_cell.length_a   1.000
_cell.length_b   1.000
_cell.length_c   1.000
_cell.angle_alpha   90.00
_cell.angle_beta   90.00
_cell.angle_gamma   90.00
#
_symmetry.space_group_name_H-M   'P 1'
#
loop_
_entity.id
_entity.type
_entity.pdbx_description
1 polymer ?
#
loop_
_entity_poly.entity_id
_entity_poly.type
_entity_poly.pdbx_seq_one_letter_code
_entity_poly.pdbx_strand_id
1 'polypeptide(L)'
;INYAKSLYETFIPGTEGWLDINNNRAFLAGQISLTANGVSLYYAAKKDEKLKDMVTDLRTTNFPVGPVGKSVELHQTTQAIAFSHTKYPNACKAYLKFMFEADQMNAWIQGSSAYCCQPLKAFASNPVWTADPIHSPYAKASETLRPNGYAGPLGYASAAVMADYVLVDMFASAVTGAMSPEDAAAQAEKRANRYYRV
;
A
#
# COMPACT_ATOMS: atom_id res chain seq x y z
N ILE A 1 17.10 -7.47 4.27
CA ILE A 1 16.74 -8.88 4.54
C ILE A 1 16.97 -9.23 6.01
N ASN A 2 18.17 -9.04 6.56
CA ASN A 2 18.45 -9.32 7.98
C ASN A 2 17.46 -8.68 8.97
N TYR A 3 17.11 -7.40 8.78
CA TYR A 3 16.06 -6.75 9.58
C TYR A 3 14.71 -7.47 9.52
N ALA A 4 14.27 -7.89 8.31
CA ALA A 4 13.01 -8.63 8.15
C ALA A 4 13.06 -10.00 8.82
N LYS A 5 14.22 -10.67 8.79
CA LYS A 5 14.44 -11.93 9.50
C LYS A 5 14.29 -11.76 11.01
N SER A 6 14.97 -10.77 11.60
CA SER A 6 14.83 -10.47 13.03
C SER A 6 13.42 -10.02 13.41
N LEU A 7 12.73 -9.28 12.55
CA LEU A 7 11.35 -8.88 12.78
C LEU A 7 10.39 -10.07 12.76
N TYR A 8 10.58 -11.01 11.81
CA TYR A 8 9.74 -12.19 11.66
C TYR A 8 9.78 -13.13 12.88
N GLU A 9 10.89 -13.15 13.64
CA GLU A 9 10.98 -13.89 14.91
C GLU A 9 9.92 -13.44 15.95
N THR A 10 9.36 -12.23 15.77
CA THR A 10 8.29 -11.69 16.64
C THR A 10 6.88 -11.96 16.11
N PHE A 11 6.74 -12.53 14.91
CA PHE A 11 5.46 -12.72 14.26
C PHE A 11 4.75 -13.97 14.79
N ILE A 12 3.42 -13.96 14.73
CA ILE A 12 2.65 -15.18 14.96
C ILE A 12 2.88 -16.20 13.83
N PRO A 13 2.76 -17.51 14.10
CA PRO A 13 3.00 -18.54 13.09
C PRO A 13 2.09 -18.42 11.86
N GLY A 14 2.61 -18.74 10.67
CA GLY A 14 1.84 -18.84 9.43
C GLY A 14 1.68 -17.53 8.65
N THR A 15 2.32 -16.43 9.10
CA THR A 15 2.25 -15.12 8.44
C THR A 15 2.89 -15.10 7.05
N GLU A 16 3.80 -16.03 6.76
CA GLU A 16 4.42 -16.25 5.45
C GLU A 16 3.42 -16.74 4.38
N GLY A 17 2.30 -17.33 4.80
CA GLY A 17 1.23 -17.80 3.93
C GLY A 17 0.01 -16.86 3.87
N TRP A 18 0.10 -15.67 4.44
CA TRP A 18 -1.02 -14.74 4.48
C TRP A 18 -1.27 -14.06 3.13
N LEU A 19 -2.55 -13.84 2.83
CA LEU A 19 -3.03 -12.92 1.80
C LEU A 19 -3.49 -11.60 2.43
N ASP A 20 -3.80 -10.61 1.60
CA ASP A 20 -4.20 -9.25 2.00
C ASP A 20 -5.35 -9.19 3.01
N ILE A 21 -6.21 -10.20 3.09
CA ILE A 21 -7.34 -10.22 4.03
C ILE A 21 -6.98 -10.81 5.40
N ASN A 22 -5.91 -11.60 5.48
CA ASN A 22 -5.55 -12.34 6.69
C ASN A 22 -5.10 -11.40 7.81
N ASN A 23 -4.33 -10.36 7.49
CA ASN A 23 -3.87 -9.38 8.47
C ASN A 23 -5.04 -8.64 9.15
N ASN A 24 -6.11 -8.29 8.40
CA ASN A 24 -7.31 -7.67 8.94
C ASN A 24 -8.06 -8.60 9.88
N ARG A 25 -8.21 -9.87 9.50
CA ARG A 25 -8.86 -10.88 10.35
C ARG A 25 -8.09 -11.08 11.64
N ALA A 26 -6.78 -11.22 11.57
CA ALA A 26 -5.93 -11.38 12.75
C ALA A 26 -5.99 -10.15 13.67
N PHE A 27 -5.96 -8.94 13.10
CA PHE A 27 -6.04 -7.70 13.87
C PHE A 27 -7.39 -7.56 14.57
N LEU A 28 -8.50 -7.72 13.83
CA LEU A 28 -9.86 -7.61 14.40
C LEU A 28 -10.18 -8.71 15.42
N ALA A 29 -9.51 -9.86 15.32
CA ALA A 29 -9.59 -10.93 16.31
C ALA A 29 -8.68 -10.70 17.54
N GLY A 30 -7.94 -9.59 17.60
CA GLY A 30 -7.03 -9.26 18.70
C GLY A 30 -5.76 -10.13 18.75
N GLN A 31 -5.41 -10.81 17.65
CA GLN A 31 -4.22 -11.68 17.58
C GLN A 31 -2.93 -10.91 17.32
N ILE A 32 -3.04 -9.72 16.71
CA ILE A 32 -1.93 -8.80 16.47
C ILE A 32 -2.35 -7.38 16.85
N SER A 33 -1.38 -6.57 17.27
CA SER A 33 -1.59 -5.17 17.68
C SER A 33 -1.08 -4.15 16.64
N LEU A 34 -0.45 -4.62 15.56
CA LEU A 34 0.10 -3.78 14.50
C LEU A 34 -0.08 -4.47 13.13
N THR A 35 -0.57 -3.73 12.14
CA THR A 35 -0.67 -4.18 10.75
C THR A 35 -0.50 -3.00 9.79
N ALA A 36 0.05 -3.28 8.60
CA ALA A 36 0.07 -2.34 7.50
C ALA A 36 -1.22 -2.49 6.67
N ASN A 37 -2.13 -1.54 6.78
CA ASN A 37 -3.30 -1.49 5.90
C ASN A 37 -3.92 -0.08 5.79
N GLY A 38 -4.83 0.08 4.84
CA GLY A 38 -5.64 1.29 4.68
C GLY A 38 -6.68 1.49 5.78
N VAL A 39 -7.30 2.67 5.79
CA VAL A 39 -8.33 3.09 6.77
C VAL A 39 -9.57 2.17 6.82
N SER A 40 -9.75 1.30 5.82
CA SER A 40 -10.85 0.33 5.78
C SER A 40 -10.89 -0.59 7.01
N LEU A 41 -9.74 -0.90 7.61
CA LEU A 41 -9.69 -1.69 8.84
C LEU A 41 -10.35 -0.97 10.03
N TYR A 42 -10.11 0.33 10.18
CA TYR A 42 -10.77 1.16 11.20
C TYR A 42 -12.29 1.20 10.99
N TYR A 43 -12.75 1.37 9.75
CA TYR A 43 -14.18 1.34 9.46
C TYR A 43 -14.82 -0.03 9.62
N ALA A 44 -14.08 -1.12 9.35
CA ALA A 44 -14.55 -2.47 9.63
C ALA A 44 -14.75 -2.67 11.14
N ALA A 45 -13.80 -2.23 11.97
CA ALA A 45 -13.93 -2.26 13.42
C ALA A 45 -15.10 -1.41 13.92
N LYS A 46 -15.25 -0.18 13.40
CA LYS A 46 -16.32 0.75 13.79
C LYS A 46 -17.74 0.25 13.50
N LYS A 47 -17.90 -0.68 12.55
CA LYS A 47 -19.20 -1.30 12.21
C LYS A 47 -19.57 -2.42 13.17
N ASP A 48 -18.63 -2.99 13.90
CA ASP A 48 -18.88 -4.04 14.88
C ASP A 48 -18.95 -3.46 16.30
N GLU A 49 -20.14 -3.48 16.86
CA GLU A 49 -20.43 -3.03 18.23
C GLU A 49 -19.51 -3.69 19.26
N LYS A 50 -19.10 -4.94 19.04
CA LYS A 50 -18.24 -5.70 19.95
C LYS A 50 -16.80 -5.18 19.97
N LEU A 51 -16.40 -4.40 18.96
CA LEU A 51 -15.04 -3.86 18.82
C LEU A 51 -14.96 -2.39 19.24
N LYS A 52 -16.00 -1.83 19.88
CA LYS A 52 -16.03 -0.42 20.32
C LYS A 52 -14.82 -0.02 21.15
N ASP A 53 -14.42 -0.85 22.10
CA ASP A 53 -13.25 -0.56 22.96
C ASP A 53 -11.97 -0.48 22.12
N MET A 54 -11.77 -1.44 21.20
CA MET A 54 -10.64 -1.42 20.25
C MET A 54 -10.65 -0.14 19.41
N VAL A 55 -11.81 0.27 18.90
CA VAL A 55 -11.95 1.48 18.06
C VAL A 55 -11.47 2.73 18.79
N THR A 56 -11.69 2.84 20.10
CA THR A 56 -11.20 4.00 20.88
C THR A 56 -9.68 4.03 21.06
N ASP A 57 -9.03 2.86 21.00
CA ASP A 57 -7.58 2.72 21.15
C ASP A 57 -6.82 2.65 19.81
N LEU A 58 -7.54 2.51 18.69
CA LEU A 58 -6.93 2.48 17.37
C LEU A 58 -6.15 3.76 17.07
N ARG A 59 -4.94 3.59 16.52
CA ARG A 59 -4.10 4.67 16.00
C ARG A 59 -3.55 4.27 14.65
N THR A 60 -3.26 5.26 13.82
CA THR A 60 -2.58 5.08 12.53
C THR A 60 -1.33 5.94 12.53
N THR A 61 -0.32 5.50 11.78
CA THR A 61 0.91 6.24 11.56
C THR A 61 1.51 5.84 10.22
N ASN A 62 2.34 6.69 9.64
CA ASN A 62 3.18 6.31 8.50
C ASN A 62 4.24 5.29 8.94
N PHE A 63 4.78 4.54 7.97
CA PHE A 63 5.89 3.62 8.22
C PHE A 63 7.12 4.34 8.80
N PRO A 64 7.90 3.67 9.68
CA PRO A 64 9.15 4.23 10.19
C PRO A 64 10.15 4.50 9.06
N VAL A 65 10.93 5.57 9.23
CA VAL A 65 11.99 5.91 8.28
C VAL A 65 13.14 4.93 8.44
N GLY A 66 13.41 4.16 7.37
CA GLY A 66 14.51 3.21 7.33
C GLY A 66 15.89 3.83 7.09
N PRO A 67 16.93 3.00 6.90
CA PRO A 67 18.34 3.43 6.79
C PRO A 67 18.66 4.42 5.66
N VAL A 68 17.77 4.56 4.67
CA VAL A 68 17.93 5.51 3.55
C VAL A 68 17.50 6.93 3.92
N GLY A 69 17.07 7.18 5.16
CA GLY A 69 16.77 8.51 5.70
C GLY A 69 15.55 9.20 5.08
N LYS A 70 14.72 8.48 4.32
CA LYS A 70 13.52 8.98 3.66
C LYS A 70 12.36 8.03 3.90
N SER A 71 11.14 8.57 3.98
CA SER A 71 9.92 7.75 3.96
C SER A 71 9.84 7.00 2.62
N VAL A 72 9.49 5.72 2.70
CA VAL A 72 9.34 4.81 1.56
C VAL A 72 8.11 3.97 1.80
N GLU A 73 7.07 4.20 1.01
CA GLU A 73 5.84 3.44 1.12
C GLU A 73 5.38 2.96 -0.25
N LEU A 74 4.74 1.80 -0.28
CA LEU A 74 4.06 1.29 -1.46
C LEU A 74 2.56 1.32 -1.17
N HIS A 75 1.81 2.03 -1.99
CA HIS A 75 0.36 2.16 -1.86
C HIS A 75 -0.31 1.65 -3.12
N GLN A 76 -1.51 1.09 -2.96
CA GLN A 76 -2.35 0.73 -4.09
C GLN A 76 -2.77 1.99 -4.85
N THR A 77 -2.44 2.05 -6.13
CA THR A 77 -2.81 3.18 -7.00
C THR A 77 -3.96 2.78 -7.92
N THR A 78 -5.12 3.40 -7.76
CA THR A 78 -6.23 3.28 -8.71
C THR A 78 -6.00 4.21 -9.90
N GLN A 79 -6.16 3.69 -11.10
CA GLN A 79 -5.92 4.43 -12.35
C GLN A 79 -7.23 4.68 -13.09
N ALA A 80 -7.36 5.87 -13.67
CA ALA A 80 -8.43 6.20 -14.61
C ALA A 80 -7.83 6.26 -16.02
N ILE A 81 -8.28 5.37 -16.91
CA ILE A 81 -7.67 5.17 -18.24
C ILE A 81 -8.73 5.40 -19.32
N ALA A 82 -8.42 6.26 -20.28
CA ALA A 82 -9.19 6.39 -21.53
C ALA A 82 -8.50 5.56 -22.62
N PHE A 83 -9.18 4.54 -23.13
CA PHE A 83 -8.64 3.70 -24.20
C PHE A 83 -8.50 4.49 -25.50
N SER A 84 -7.37 4.34 -26.19
CA SER A 84 -7.07 5.06 -27.44
C SER A 84 -8.05 4.76 -28.58
N HIS A 85 -8.70 3.60 -28.57
CA HIS A 85 -9.68 3.19 -29.56
C HIS A 85 -11.11 3.68 -29.26
N THR A 86 -11.31 4.49 -28.21
CA THR A 86 -12.63 5.07 -27.92
C THR A 86 -13.11 5.96 -29.07
N LYS A 87 -14.40 5.87 -29.40
CA LYS A 87 -15.05 6.77 -30.37
C LYS A 87 -15.25 8.19 -29.82
N TYR A 88 -15.06 8.39 -28.50
CA TYR A 88 -15.36 9.65 -27.81
C TYR A 88 -14.18 10.18 -26.98
N PRO A 89 -12.99 10.39 -27.57
CA PRO A 89 -11.77 10.75 -26.82
C PRO A 89 -11.90 12.09 -26.09
N ASN A 90 -12.60 13.06 -26.68
CA ASN A 90 -12.80 14.36 -26.06
C ASN A 90 -13.78 14.30 -24.87
N ALA A 91 -14.80 13.43 -24.92
CA ALA A 91 -15.71 13.23 -23.80
C ALA A 91 -14.98 12.59 -22.61
N CYS A 92 -14.14 11.58 -22.86
CA CYS A 92 -13.31 10.97 -21.80
C CYS A 92 -12.37 12.01 -21.16
N LYS A 93 -11.69 12.83 -21.97
CA LYS A 93 -10.82 13.91 -21.46
C LYS A 93 -11.59 14.94 -20.64
N ALA A 94 -12.76 15.36 -21.11
CA ALA A 94 -13.62 16.31 -20.40
C ALA A 94 -14.11 15.73 -19.05
N TYR A 95 -14.52 14.47 -19.03
CA TYR A 95 -14.91 13.78 -17.80
C TYR A 95 -13.76 13.66 -16.80
N LEU A 96 -12.57 13.21 -17.25
CA LEU A 96 -11.41 13.11 -16.37
C LEU A 96 -11.03 14.49 -15.80
N LYS A 97 -11.03 15.53 -16.64
CA LYS A 97 -10.80 16.90 -16.17
C LYS A 97 -11.81 17.28 -15.09
N PHE A 98 -13.10 17.11 -15.35
CA PHE A 98 -14.17 17.42 -14.39
C PHE A 98 -13.99 16.65 -13.07
N MET A 99 -13.66 15.37 -13.09
CA MET A 99 -13.44 14.59 -11.86
C MET A 99 -12.23 15.06 -11.04
N PHE A 100 -11.24 15.70 -11.67
CA PHE A 100 -10.07 16.27 -11.00
C PHE A 100 -10.23 17.74 -10.60
N GLU A 101 -11.34 18.38 -10.95
CA GLU A 101 -11.68 19.73 -10.46
C GLU A 101 -11.98 19.68 -8.96
N ALA A 102 -11.84 20.85 -8.31
CA ALA A 102 -11.76 20.91 -6.85
C ALA A 102 -13.02 20.39 -6.16
N ASP A 103 -14.19 20.74 -6.66
CA ASP A 103 -15.47 20.36 -6.05
C ASP A 103 -15.66 18.83 -6.11
N GLN A 104 -15.39 18.23 -7.27
CA GLN A 104 -15.57 16.79 -7.51
C GLN A 104 -14.57 15.97 -6.71
N MET A 105 -13.30 16.36 -6.75
CA MET A 105 -12.26 15.63 -6.03
C MET A 105 -12.43 15.77 -4.52
N ASN A 106 -12.79 16.96 -4.01
CA ASN A 106 -13.04 17.13 -2.57
C ASN A 106 -14.25 16.31 -2.11
N ALA A 107 -15.34 16.32 -2.88
CA ALA A 107 -16.52 15.50 -2.60
C ALA A 107 -16.20 13.99 -2.67
N TRP A 108 -15.40 13.56 -3.65
CA TRP A 108 -14.95 12.17 -3.77
C TRP A 108 -14.12 11.72 -2.57
N ILE A 109 -13.11 12.51 -2.19
CA ILE A 109 -12.23 12.22 -1.04
C ILE A 109 -13.07 12.10 0.24
N GLN A 110 -13.99 13.04 0.48
CA GLN A 110 -14.89 13.01 1.63
C GLN A 110 -15.85 11.80 1.59
N GLY A 111 -16.49 11.55 0.45
CA GLY A 111 -17.42 10.43 0.26
C GLY A 111 -16.74 9.06 0.39
N SER A 112 -15.45 8.98 0.04
CA SER A 112 -14.64 7.77 0.23
C SER A 112 -14.20 7.56 1.68
N SER A 113 -14.55 8.46 2.61
CA SER A 113 -14.16 8.36 4.02
C SER A 113 -12.64 8.23 4.19
N ALA A 114 -11.87 9.09 3.52
CA ALA A 114 -10.40 9.05 3.49
C ALA A 114 -9.79 7.74 2.95
N TYR A 115 -10.58 6.83 2.35
CA TYR A 115 -10.07 5.60 1.76
C TYR A 115 -9.29 5.85 0.47
N CYS A 116 -9.74 6.80 -0.35
CA CYS A 116 -9.04 7.20 -1.57
C CYS A 116 -8.19 8.44 -1.32
N CYS A 117 -6.87 8.28 -1.44
CA CYS A 117 -5.92 9.38 -1.35
C CYS A 117 -5.88 10.19 -2.66
N GLN A 118 -5.60 11.48 -2.53
CA GLN A 118 -5.53 12.42 -3.65
C GLN A 118 -4.28 12.22 -4.52
N PRO A 119 -4.36 12.43 -5.84
CA PRO A 119 -3.17 12.46 -6.71
C PRO A 119 -2.45 13.82 -6.69
N LEU A 120 -3.14 14.91 -6.35
CA LEU A 120 -2.57 16.28 -6.36
C LEU A 120 -2.37 16.81 -4.94
N LYS A 121 -1.21 17.45 -4.69
CA LYS A 121 -0.82 17.96 -3.37
C LYS A 121 -1.83 18.94 -2.75
N ALA A 122 -2.52 19.72 -3.58
CA ALA A 122 -3.50 20.71 -3.10
C ALA A 122 -4.61 20.08 -2.25
N PHE A 123 -5.02 18.84 -2.55
CA PHE A 123 -6.10 18.18 -1.80
C PHE A 123 -5.66 17.57 -0.46
N ALA A 124 -4.37 17.68 -0.10
CA ALA A 124 -3.91 17.35 1.25
C ALA A 124 -4.49 18.29 2.32
N SER A 125 -5.04 19.46 1.92
CA SER A 125 -5.77 20.37 2.81
C SER A 125 -7.27 20.06 2.92
N ASN A 126 -7.77 18.97 2.35
CA ASN A 126 -9.17 18.59 2.50
C ASN A 126 -9.49 18.33 4.00
N PRO A 127 -10.61 18.85 4.53
CA PRO A 127 -10.96 18.69 5.96
C PRO A 127 -11.06 17.25 6.44
N VAL A 128 -11.30 16.27 5.55
CA VAL A 128 -11.39 14.85 5.93
C VAL A 128 -10.14 14.38 6.66
N TRP A 129 -8.97 14.91 6.29
CA TRP A 129 -7.67 14.49 6.82
C TRP A 129 -7.46 14.89 8.29
N THR A 130 -8.15 15.94 8.74
CA THR A 130 -8.08 16.46 10.12
C THR A 130 -9.36 16.20 10.92
N ALA A 131 -10.42 15.70 10.29
CA ALA A 131 -11.69 15.41 10.94
C ALA A 131 -11.62 14.24 11.95
N ASP A 132 -10.66 13.34 11.76
CA ASP A 132 -10.38 12.20 12.64
C ASP A 132 -8.85 12.00 12.70
N PRO A 133 -8.23 11.88 13.89
CA PRO A 133 -6.80 11.59 14.01
C PRO A 133 -6.35 10.35 13.23
N ILE A 134 -7.24 9.38 13.02
CA ILE A 134 -6.98 8.18 12.19
C ILE A 134 -6.64 8.56 10.73
N HIS A 135 -7.18 9.65 10.21
CA HIS A 135 -7.02 10.02 8.80
C HIS A 135 -5.70 10.74 8.52
N SER A 136 -5.14 11.43 9.51
CA SER A 136 -4.03 12.36 9.31
C SER A 136 -2.79 11.74 8.63
N PRO A 137 -2.36 10.50 8.94
CA PRO A 137 -1.20 9.89 8.28
C PRO A 137 -1.43 9.59 6.78
N TYR A 138 -2.68 9.33 6.39
CA TYR A 138 -3.03 9.01 5.00
C TYR A 138 -3.00 10.24 4.08
N ALA A 139 -3.10 11.45 4.65
CA ALA A 139 -3.10 12.70 3.89
C ALA A 139 -1.84 12.90 3.01
N LYS A 140 -0.75 12.20 3.31
CA LYS A 140 0.51 12.25 2.56
C LYS A 140 0.88 10.95 1.85
N ALA A 141 0.01 9.94 1.84
CA ALA A 141 0.31 8.63 1.27
C ALA A 141 0.79 8.74 -0.19
N SER A 142 0.09 9.50 -1.03
CA SER A 142 0.47 9.70 -2.43
C SER A 142 1.82 10.40 -2.61
N GLU A 143 2.24 11.24 -1.65
CA GLU A 143 3.54 11.92 -1.70
C GLU A 143 4.70 10.98 -1.33
N THR A 144 4.46 9.98 -0.49
CA THR A 144 5.48 9.01 -0.05
C THR A 144 5.56 7.76 -0.92
N LEU A 145 4.63 7.61 -1.86
CA LEU A 145 4.56 6.48 -2.80
C LEU A 145 5.87 6.32 -3.59
N ARG A 146 6.49 5.15 -3.47
CA ARG A 146 7.50 4.67 -4.42
C ARG A 146 6.91 3.57 -5.29
N PRO A 147 6.93 3.72 -6.63
CA PRO A 147 6.44 2.69 -7.53
C PRO A 147 7.36 1.46 -7.52
N ASN A 148 6.84 0.30 -7.92
CA ASN A 148 7.58 -0.97 -7.97
C ASN A 148 8.84 -0.93 -8.86
N GLY A 149 8.88 -0.02 -9.84
CA GLY A 149 10.04 0.18 -10.71
C GLY A 149 11.11 1.13 -10.15
N TYR A 150 10.96 1.67 -8.93
CA TYR A 150 11.81 2.75 -8.39
C TYR A 150 13.31 2.59 -8.65
N ALA A 151 13.97 3.71 -8.97
CA ALA A 151 15.31 3.87 -9.57
C ALA A 151 15.45 3.41 -11.03
N GLY A 152 14.55 2.58 -11.54
CA GLY A 152 14.40 2.20 -12.94
C GLY A 152 13.08 2.68 -13.57
N PRO A 153 12.79 2.26 -14.82
CA PRO A 153 11.54 2.57 -15.49
C PRO A 153 10.39 1.70 -14.97
N LEU A 154 9.19 2.30 -14.91
CA LEU A 154 7.95 1.54 -14.84
C LEU A 154 7.66 0.92 -16.22
N GLY A 155 7.49 -0.39 -16.27
CA GLY A 155 7.25 -1.12 -17.51
C GLY A 155 7.07 -2.62 -17.31
N TYR A 156 7.04 -3.37 -18.42
CA TYR A 156 6.79 -4.81 -18.45
C TYR A 156 7.69 -5.58 -17.47
N ALA A 157 8.99 -5.28 -17.42
CA ALA A 157 9.92 -5.95 -16.53
C ALA A 157 9.57 -5.74 -15.05
N SER A 158 9.37 -4.48 -14.62
CA SER A 158 8.98 -4.16 -13.23
C SER A 158 7.62 -4.77 -12.86
N ALA A 159 6.67 -4.83 -13.79
CA ALA A 159 5.37 -5.43 -13.60
C ALA A 159 5.48 -6.95 -13.45
N ALA A 160 6.30 -7.61 -14.27
CA ALA A 160 6.52 -9.05 -14.21
C ALA A 160 7.25 -9.48 -12.91
N VAL A 161 8.24 -8.70 -12.46
CA VAL A 161 8.92 -8.95 -11.17
C VAL A 161 7.94 -8.91 -9.99
N MET A 162 6.98 -7.98 -10.01
CA MET A 162 5.91 -7.91 -9.02
C MET A 162 4.93 -9.08 -9.15
N ALA A 163 4.45 -9.36 -10.36
CA ALA A 163 3.45 -10.40 -10.64
C ALA A 163 3.95 -11.80 -10.27
N ASP A 164 5.23 -12.07 -10.51
CA ASP A 164 5.86 -13.36 -10.20
C ASP A 164 6.46 -13.40 -8.78
N TYR A 165 6.04 -12.47 -7.90
CA TYR A 165 6.37 -12.44 -6.47
C TYR A 165 7.87 -12.53 -6.15
N VAL A 166 8.75 -12.06 -7.03
CA VAL A 166 10.20 -12.27 -6.89
C VAL A 166 10.75 -11.75 -5.55
N LEU A 167 10.34 -10.56 -5.12
CA LEU A 167 10.75 -9.99 -3.83
C LEU A 167 10.02 -10.62 -2.64
N VAL A 168 8.76 -11.02 -2.80
CA VAL A 168 8.00 -11.67 -1.72
C VAL A 168 8.63 -13.02 -1.39
N ASP A 169 8.93 -13.83 -2.42
CA ASP A 169 9.61 -15.12 -2.29
C ASP A 169 11.02 -14.98 -1.69
N MET A 170 11.73 -13.91 -2.05
CA MET A 170 13.04 -13.59 -1.48
C MET A 170 12.95 -13.42 0.04
N PHE A 171 12.01 -12.60 0.50
CA PHE A 171 11.81 -12.40 1.94
C PHE A 171 11.30 -13.68 2.60
N ALA A 172 10.28 -14.34 2.05
CA ALA A 172 9.72 -15.57 2.60
C ALA A 172 10.80 -16.65 2.80
N SER A 173 11.65 -16.87 1.79
CA SER A 173 12.73 -17.87 1.87
C SER A 173 13.79 -17.52 2.91
N ALA A 174 14.10 -16.23 3.08
CA ALA A 174 15.08 -15.78 4.06
C ALA A 174 14.56 -15.79 5.50
N VAL A 175 13.31 -15.33 5.73
CA VAL A 175 12.74 -15.22 7.07
C VAL A 175 12.36 -16.57 7.66
N THR A 176 11.96 -17.53 6.82
CA THR A 176 11.68 -18.92 7.23
C THR A 176 12.95 -19.75 7.41
N GLY A 177 14.11 -19.24 7.00
CA GLY A 177 15.38 -19.96 7.06
C GLY A 177 15.57 -21.01 5.95
N ALA A 178 14.69 -21.06 4.95
CA ALA A 178 14.86 -21.93 3.78
C ALA A 178 16.13 -21.58 2.97
N MET A 179 16.56 -20.31 3.01
CA MET A 179 17.82 -19.83 2.43
C MET A 179 18.52 -18.84 3.37
N SER A 180 19.83 -18.69 3.19
CA SER A 180 20.55 -17.56 3.77
C SER A 180 20.04 -16.24 3.15
N PRO A 181 20.11 -15.10 3.87
CA PRO A 181 19.80 -13.78 3.31
C PRO A 181 20.53 -13.48 2.01
N GLU A 182 21.79 -13.90 1.91
CA GLU A 182 22.67 -13.72 0.75
C GLU A 182 22.21 -14.56 -0.44
N ASP A 183 21.91 -15.84 -0.22
CA ASP A 183 21.42 -16.75 -1.27
C ASP A 183 20.03 -16.34 -1.78
N ALA A 184 19.14 -15.93 -0.88
CA ALA A 184 17.81 -15.43 -1.24
C ALA A 184 17.93 -14.18 -2.13
N ALA A 185 18.80 -13.23 -1.77
CA ALA A 185 19.06 -12.05 -2.58
C ALA A 185 19.62 -12.41 -3.96
N ALA A 186 20.61 -13.30 -4.02
CA ALA A 186 21.22 -13.74 -5.28
C ALA A 186 20.20 -14.46 -6.19
N GLN A 187 19.32 -15.28 -5.61
CA GLN A 187 18.25 -15.95 -6.36
C GLN A 187 17.24 -14.94 -6.90
N ALA A 188 16.83 -13.97 -6.08
CA ALA A 188 15.89 -12.92 -6.46
C ALA A 188 16.46 -12.04 -7.60
N GLU A 189 17.73 -11.65 -7.50
CA GLU A 189 18.44 -10.93 -8.56
C GLU A 189 18.48 -11.75 -9.87
N LYS A 190 18.85 -13.03 -9.79
CA LYS A 190 18.88 -13.92 -10.97
C LYS A 190 17.50 -14.03 -11.62
N ARG A 191 16.42 -14.11 -10.83
CA ARG A 191 15.03 -14.12 -11.33
C ARG A 191 14.67 -12.79 -11.96
N ALA A 192 14.90 -11.67 -11.27
CA ALA A 192 14.59 -10.34 -11.75
C ALA A 192 15.30 -10.04 -13.09
N ASN A 193 16.59 -10.38 -13.18
CA ASN A 193 17.40 -10.18 -14.39
C ASN A 193 16.84 -10.91 -15.63
N ARG A 194 16.02 -11.95 -15.49
CA ARG A 194 15.38 -12.59 -16.64
C ARG A 194 14.36 -11.68 -17.31
N TYR A 195 13.62 -10.89 -16.53
CA TYR A 195 12.63 -9.94 -17.07
C TYR A 195 13.27 -8.65 -17.61
N TYR A 196 14.46 -8.30 -17.15
CA TYR A 196 15.17 -7.08 -17.58
C TYR A 196 16.15 -7.30 -18.74
N ARG A 197 16.30 -8.54 -19.24
CA ARG A 197 17.12 -8.85 -20.42
C ARG A 197 16.39 -8.66 -21.76
N VAL A 198 15.16 -8.15 -21.72
CA VAL A 198 14.26 -8.02 -22.87
C VAL A 198 14.41 -6.65 -23.50
#